data_AF-A0A960PKF9-F1
#
_entry.id   AF-A0A960PKF9-F1
#
_cell.length_a   1.000
_cell.length_b   1.000
_cell.length_c   1.000
_cell.angle_alpha   90.00
_cell.angle_beta   90.00
_cell.angle_gamma   90.00
#
_symmetry.space_group_name_H-M   'P 1'
#
loop_
_entity.id
_entity.type
_entity.pdbx_description
1 polymer ?
#
loop_
_entity_poly.entity_id
_entity_poly.type
_entity_poly.pdbx_seq_one_letter_code
_entity_poly.pdbx_strand_id
1 'polypeptide(L)'
;MSITNADRYHLQKRANQVLGEAEGTTLMELLPPVGWAEVATKSDLSSQTVVLRSEFRADLERGLRKLESKMFAQFLTVLGLFATMAGLLVAVLLRT
;
A
#
# COMPACT_ATOMS: atom_id res chain seq x y z
N MET A 1 -11.50 17.40 -17.62
CA MET A 1 -12.24 18.63 -17.23
C MET A 1 -13.37 18.17 -16.33
N SER A 2 -13.34 18.49 -15.03
CA SER A 2 -14.38 18.05 -14.08
C SER A 2 -15.58 18.99 -14.13
N ILE A 3 -16.79 18.43 -14.13
CA ILE A 3 -18.04 19.19 -14.11
C ILE A 3 -18.26 19.70 -12.68
N THR A 4 -18.35 21.02 -12.50
CA THR A 4 -18.54 21.64 -11.19
C THR A 4 -20.00 21.60 -10.71
N ASN A 5 -20.25 21.90 -9.43
CA ASN A 5 -21.61 22.07 -8.92
C ASN A 5 -22.34 23.27 -9.56
N ALA A 6 -21.59 24.31 -9.95
CA ALA A 6 -22.16 25.46 -10.66
C ALA A 6 -22.67 25.08 -12.06
N ASP A 7 -21.93 24.24 -12.77
CA ASP A 7 -22.33 23.72 -14.10
C ASP A 7 -23.60 22.86 -14.00
N ARG A 8 -23.70 22.02 -12.95
CA ARG A 8 -24.90 21.21 -12.67
C ARG A 8 -26.13 22.05 -12.38
N TYR A 9 -25.98 23.07 -11.53
CA TYR A 9 -27.07 23.98 -11.22
C TYR A 9 -27.55 24.74 -12.46
N HIS A 10 -26.61 25.19 -13.29
CA HIS A 10 -26.93 25.86 -14.55
C HIS A 10 -27.66 24.92 -15.53
N LEU A 11 -27.23 23.66 -15.63
CA LEU A 11 -27.89 22.64 -16.45
C LEU A 11 -29.32 22.34 -15.96
N GLN A 12 -29.51 22.14 -14.65
CA GLN A 12 -30.84 21.97 -14.04
C GLN A 12 -31.77 23.13 -14.38
N LYS A 13 -31.26 24.36 -14.22
CA LYS A 13 -32.04 25.57 -14.49
C LYS A 13 -32.48 25.64 -15.95
N ARG A 14 -31.61 25.27 -16.89
CA ARG A 14 -31.94 25.24 -18.33
C ARG A 14 -32.90 24.10 -18.67
N ALA A 15 -32.74 22.93 -18.07
CA ALA A 15 -33.65 21.80 -18.25
C ALA A 15 -35.07 22.16 -17.79
N ASN A 16 -35.21 22.76 -16.60
CA ASN A 16 -36.51 23.19 -16.08
C ASN A 16 -37.19 24.27 -16.94
N GLN A 17 -36.40 25.17 -17.55
CA GLN A 17 -36.92 26.19 -18.46
C GLN A 17 -37.49 25.64 -19.77
N VAL A 18 -36.92 24.54 -20.28
CA VAL A 18 -37.28 23.99 -21.59
C VAL A 18 -38.31 22.88 -21.47
N LEU A 19 -38.19 22.03 -20.45
CA LEU A 19 -38.98 20.81 -20.30
C LEU A 19 -40.14 20.96 -19.32
N GLY A 20 -40.10 21.99 -18.46
CA GLY A 20 -40.93 22.06 -17.27
C GLY A 20 -40.16 21.62 -16.02
N GLU A 21 -40.60 22.10 -14.86
CA GLU A 21 -39.91 21.87 -13.59
C GLU A 21 -39.87 20.39 -13.20
N ALA A 22 -40.96 19.66 -13.42
CA ALA A 22 -41.06 18.24 -13.08
C ALA A 22 -40.17 17.40 -14.01
N GLU A 23 -40.32 17.58 -15.33
CA GLU A 23 -39.60 16.84 -16.36
C GLU A 23 -38.09 17.14 -16.34
N GLY A 24 -37.72 18.41 -16.10
CA GLY A 24 -36.33 18.82 -15.94
C GLY A 24 -35.67 18.25 -14.69
N THR A 25 -36.42 18.13 -13.58
CA THR A 25 -35.95 17.48 -12.35
C THR A 25 -35.77 15.98 -12.58
N THR A 26 -36.77 15.30 -13.15
CA THR A 26 -36.68 13.87 -13.47
C THR A 26 -35.51 13.55 -14.41
N LEU A 27 -35.28 14.36 -15.44
CA LEU A 27 -34.13 14.19 -16.34
C LEU A 27 -32.81 14.22 -15.55
N MET A 28 -32.66 15.20 -14.66
CA MET A 28 -31.44 15.41 -13.90
C MET A 28 -31.22 14.34 -12.82
N GLU A 29 -32.29 13.74 -12.29
CA GLU A 29 -32.24 12.58 -11.39
C GLU A 29 -31.87 11.28 -12.10
N LEU A 30 -32.21 11.15 -13.40
CA LEU A 30 -31.84 10.00 -14.23
C LEU A 30 -30.40 10.09 -14.76
N LEU A 31 -29.79 11.28 -14.75
CA LEU A 31 -28.38 11.40 -15.08
C LEU A 31 -27.57 10.63 -14.03
N PRO A 32 -26.62 9.78 -14.45
CA PRO A 32 -25.77 9.09 -13.51
C PRO A 32 -25.14 10.13 -12.57
N PRO A 33 -25.09 9.89 -11.26
CA PRO A 33 -24.38 10.77 -10.35
C PRO A 33 -22.97 10.92 -10.91
N VAL A 34 -22.65 12.14 -11.34
CA VAL A 34 -21.32 12.51 -11.81
C VAL A 34 -20.28 11.96 -10.84
N GLY A 35 -19.33 11.18 -11.36
CA GLY A 35 -18.33 10.50 -10.53
C GLY A 35 -17.88 9.13 -11.04
N TRP A 36 -18.42 8.58 -12.13
CA TRP A 36 -17.92 7.32 -12.71
C TRP A 36 -16.46 7.40 -13.19
N ALA A 37 -15.97 8.60 -13.48
CA ALA A 37 -14.55 8.83 -13.78
C ALA A 37 -13.66 8.82 -12.51
N GLU A 38 -14.25 8.95 -11.32
CA GLU A 38 -13.56 8.92 -10.03
C GLU A 38 -13.67 7.55 -9.34
N VAL A 39 -14.56 6.67 -9.82
CA VAL A 39 -14.63 5.28 -9.38
C VAL A 39 -13.51 4.51 -10.05
N ALA A 40 -12.54 4.04 -9.25
CA ALA A 40 -11.48 3.17 -9.73
C ALA A 40 -12.08 1.99 -10.50
N THR A 41 -11.69 1.83 -11.75
CA THR A 41 -12.16 0.71 -12.56
C THR A 41 -11.55 -0.59 -12.03
N LYS A 42 -12.13 -1.75 -12.38
CA LYS A 42 -11.54 -3.05 -12.04
C LYS A 42 -10.09 -3.19 -12.55
N SER A 43 -9.77 -2.53 -13.66
CA SER A 43 -8.41 -2.49 -14.23
C SER A 43 -7.45 -1.69 -13.34
N ASP A 44 -7.91 -0.56 -12.79
CA ASP A 44 -7.11 0.27 -11.89
C ASP A 44 -6.82 -0.45 -10.56
N LEU A 45 -7.80 -1.20 -10.04
CA LEU A 45 -7.60 -2.04 -8.87
C LEU A 45 -6.65 -3.23 -9.14
N SER A 46 -6.75 -3.82 -10.33
CA SER A 46 -5.85 -4.90 -10.76
C SER A 46 -4.40 -4.45 -10.81
N SER A 47 -4.13 -3.29 -11.41
CA SER A 47 -2.77 -2.74 -11.51
C SER A 47 -2.18 -2.43 -10.13
N GLN A 48 -2.96 -1.80 -9.24
CA GLN A 48 -2.55 -1.55 -7.86
C GLN A 48 -2.29 -2.85 -7.07
N THR A 49 -3.11 -3.88 -7.26
CA THR A 49 -2.93 -5.18 -6.60
C THR A 49 -1.64 -5.86 -7.03
N VAL A 50 -1.29 -5.78 -8.32
CA VAL A 50 -0.03 -6.34 -8.85
C VAL A 50 1.17 -5.62 -8.25
N VAL A 51 1.15 -4.28 -8.22
CA VAL A 51 2.22 -3.47 -7.63
C VAL A 51 2.39 -3.82 -6.15
N LEU A 52 1.30 -3.79 -5.37
CA LEU A 52 1.34 -4.07 -3.94
C LEU A 52 1.89 -5.47 -3.62
N ARG A 53 1.49 -6.48 -4.40
CA ARG A 53 2.04 -7.84 -4.24
C ARG A 53 3.53 -7.90 -4.53
N SER A 54 3.99 -7.17 -5.54
CA SER A 54 5.41 -7.12 -5.90
C SER A 54 6.27 -6.45 -4.82
N GLU A 55 5.78 -5.35 -4.25
CA GLU A 55 6.45 -4.63 -3.16
C GLU A 55 6.51 -5.47 -1.90
N PHE A 56 5.38 -6.08 -1.51
CA PHE A 56 5.32 -6.94 -0.32
C PHE A 56 6.26 -8.14 -0.43
N ARG A 57 6.34 -8.77 -1.62
CA ARG A 57 7.28 -9.86 -1.87
C ARG A 57 8.73 -9.39 -1.75
N ALA A 58 9.06 -8.24 -2.34
CA ALA A 58 10.40 -7.68 -2.26
C ALA A 58 10.80 -7.32 -0.82
N ASP A 59 9.88 -6.77 -0.03
CA ASP A 59 10.10 -6.43 1.37
C ASP A 59 10.29 -7.68 2.24
N LEU A 60 9.50 -8.74 2.01
CA LEU A 60 9.68 -10.03 2.68
C LEU A 60 11.06 -10.63 2.39
N GLU A 61 11.48 -10.68 1.12
CA GLU A 61 12.79 -11.20 0.76
C GLU A 61 13.93 -10.36 1.35
N ARG A 62 13.77 -9.03 1.40
CA ARG A 62 14.73 -8.15 2.08
C ARG A 62 14.77 -8.42 3.59
N GLY A 63 13.61 -8.62 4.22
CA GLY A 63 13.49 -8.95 5.64
C GLY A 63 14.17 -10.28 5.98
N LEU A 64 13.91 -11.32 5.20
CA LEU A 64 14.52 -12.65 5.39
C LEU A 64 16.03 -12.60 5.21
N ARG A 65 16.55 -11.97 4.14
CA ARG A 65 17.99 -11.80 3.94
C ARG A 65 18.66 -11.05 5.10
N LYS A 66 17.99 -10.02 5.63
CA LYS A 66 18.48 -9.25 6.78
C LYS A 66 18.49 -10.09 8.07
N LEU A 67 17.48 -10.92 8.27
CA LEU A 67 17.40 -11.84 9.40
C LEU A 67 18.52 -12.89 9.33
N GLU A 68 18.70 -13.50 8.17
CA GLU A 68 19.76 -14.50 7.93
C GLU A 68 21.15 -13.91 8.19
N SER A 69 21.44 -12.73 7.63
CA SER A 69 22.71 -12.05 7.86
C SER A 69 22.93 -11.71 9.33
N LYS A 70 21.91 -11.23 10.05
CA LYS A 70 21.99 -10.95 11.48
C LYS A 70 22.21 -12.21 12.31
N MET A 71 21.51 -13.30 11.99
CA MET A 71 21.64 -14.59 12.66
C MET A 71 23.05 -15.14 12.51
N PHE A 72 23.59 -15.11 11.30
CA PHE A 72 24.96 -15.57 11.03
C PHE A 72 26.00 -14.73 11.76
N ALA A 73 25.86 -13.40 11.72
CA ALA A 73 26.74 -12.50 12.45
C ALA A 73 26.68 -12.77 13.96
N GLN A 74 25.49 -12.88 14.55
CA GLN A 74 25.32 -13.20 15.97
C GLN A 74 25.90 -14.57 16.32
N PHE A 75 25.71 -15.58 15.48
CA PHE A 75 26.27 -16.91 15.68
C PHE A 75 27.81 -16.86 15.77
N LEU A 76 28.46 -16.16 14.84
CA LEU A 76 29.92 -15.99 14.87
C LEU A 76 30.38 -15.27 16.14
N THR A 77 29.67 -14.22 16.56
CA THR A 77 30.02 -13.50 17.80
C THR A 77 29.92 -14.39 19.02
N VAL A 78 28.84 -15.18 19.14
CA VAL A 78 28.63 -16.13 20.25
C VAL A 78 29.68 -17.23 20.23
N LEU A 79 29.99 -17.81 19.06
CA LEU A 79 31.02 -18.82 18.90
C LEU A 79 32.40 -18.28 19.34
N GLY A 80 32.73 -17.04 18.97
CA GLY A 80 33.94 -16.36 19.40
C GLY A 80 34.03 -16.20 20.92
N LEU A 81 32.93 -15.79 21.57
CA LEU A 81 32.86 -15.70 23.04
C LEU A 81 33.04 -17.06 23.74
N PHE A 82 32.49 -18.14 23.17
CA PHE A 82 32.72 -19.48 23.70
C PHE A 82 34.18 -19.92 23.56
N ALA A 83 34.79 -19.65 22.41
CA ALA A 83 36.20 -19.97 22.17
C ALA A 83 37.14 -19.22 23.15
N THR A 84 36.87 -17.94 23.43
CA THR A 84 37.65 -17.18 24.41
C THR A 84 37.47 -17.71 25.83
N MET A 85 36.24 -18.06 26.23
CA MET A 85 35.99 -18.69 27.53
C MET A 85 36.70 -20.03 27.68
N ALA A 86 36.66 -20.89 26.66
CA ALA A 86 37.35 -22.18 26.67
C ALA A 86 38.87 -21.99 26.79
N GLY A 87 39.45 -21.04 26.05
CA GLY A 87 40.87 -20.70 26.15
C GLY A 87 41.28 -20.22 27.55
N LEU A 88 40.46 -19.38 28.19
CA LEU A 88 40.71 -18.93 29.56
C LEU A 88 40.66 -20.09 30.57
N LEU A 89 39.69 -21.00 30.45
CA LEU A 89 39.60 -22.18 31.31
C LEU A 89 40.84 -23.07 31.20
N VAL A 90 41.30 -23.34 29.98
CA VAL A 90 42.51 -24.14 29.74
C VAL A 90 43.74 -23.44 30.32
N ALA A 91 43.89 -22.13 30.12
CA ALA A 91 45.01 -21.35 30.67
C ALA A 91 45.06 -21.38 32.21
N VAL A 92 43.90 -21.37 32.88
CA VAL A 92 43.82 -21.50 34.34
C VAL A 92 44.23 -22.90 34.79
N LEU A 93 43.75 -23.96 34.12
CA LEU A 93 44.08 -25.35 34.46
C LEU A 93 45.57 -25.68 34.30
N LEU A 94 46.25 -25.07 33.32
CA LEU A 94 47.70 -25.22 33.14
C LEU A 94 48.55 -24.47 34.19
N ARG A 95 47.94 -23.54 34.94
CA ARG A 95 48.63 -22.71 35.93
C ARG A 95 48.54 -23.26 37.36
N THR A 96 47.55 -24.11 37.64
CA THR A 96 47.36 -24.82 38.92
C THR A 96 48.14 -26.12 38.96
#